data_AF-A0A327JPD2-F1
#
_entry.id   AF-A0A327JPD2-F1
#
_cell.length_a   1.000
_cell.length_b   1.000
_cell.length_c   1.000
_cell.angle_alpha   90.00
_cell.angle_beta   90.00
_cell.angle_gamma   90.00
#
_symmetry.space_group_name_H-M   'P 1'
#
loop_
_entity.id
_entity.type
_entity.pdbx_description
1 polymer ?
#
loop_
_entity_poly.entity_id
_entity_poly.type
_entity_poly.pdbx_seq_one_letter_code
_entity_poly.pdbx_strand_id
1 'polypeptide(L)' 'GAAPLATDQRAERAGERESQPRAACTGDVFRLCGTEAPRVDQIIACLRKSRSVLSPACKAVVDPKG' A
#
# COMPACT_ATOMS: atom_id res chain seq x y z
N GLY A 1 -27.90 -15.71 24.62
CA GLY A 1 -27.22 -14.72 23.76
C GLY A 1 -26.20 -15.46 22.93
N ALA A 2 -26.33 -15.43 21.61
CA ALA A 2 -25.38 -16.07 20.70
C ALA A 2 -24.24 -15.10 20.42
N ALA A 3 -23.01 -15.48 20.77
CA ALA A 3 -21.79 -14.78 20.37
C ALA A 3 -21.44 -15.17 18.92
N PRO A 4 -21.08 -14.23 18.02
CA PRO A 4 -20.67 -14.59 16.67
C PRO A 4 -19.25 -15.16 16.62
N LEU A 5 -19.09 -16.18 15.77
CA LEU A 5 -17.89 -16.95 15.49
C LEU A 5 -16.77 -16.07 14.94
N ALA A 6 -15.73 -15.85 15.74
CA ALA A 6 -14.56 -15.02 15.41
C ALA A 6 -13.40 -15.83 14.82
N THR A 7 -13.63 -16.63 13.78
CA THR A 7 -12.57 -17.51 13.21
C THR A 7 -12.27 -17.28 11.73
N ASP A 8 -13.04 -16.46 11.01
CA ASP A 8 -12.84 -16.25 9.57
C ASP A 8 -12.51 -14.80 9.22
N GLN A 9 -11.44 -14.25 9.80
CA GLN A 9 -10.98 -12.88 9.50
C GLN A 9 -9.47 -12.80 9.21
N ARG A 10 -8.79 -13.93 9.06
CA ARG A 10 -7.35 -13.97 8.74
C ARG A 10 -7.08 -14.30 7.26
N ALA A 11 -7.98 -15.03 6.60
CA ALA A 11 -7.88 -15.36 5.19
C ALA A 11 -8.23 -14.14 4.29
N GLU A 12 -9.35 -13.46 4.57
CA GLU A 12 -9.78 -12.26 3.82
C GLU A 12 -8.78 -11.10 3.93
N ARG A 13 -8.15 -10.96 5.10
CA ARG A 13 -7.09 -9.96 5.31
C ARG A 13 -5.82 -10.27 4.52
N ALA A 14 -5.58 -11.50 4.05
CA ALA A 14 -4.37 -11.86 3.31
C ALA A 14 -4.51 -11.56 1.81
N GLY A 15 -5.70 -11.77 1.21
CA GLY A 15 -5.96 -11.48 -0.21
C GLY A 15 -6.02 -9.98 -0.53
N GLU A 16 -6.58 -9.18 0.38
CA GLU A 16 -6.60 -7.72 0.25
C GLU A 16 -5.22 -7.09 0.41
N ARG A 17 -4.30 -7.73 1.14
CA ARG A 17 -2.95 -7.19 1.38
C ARG A 17 -2.00 -7.39 0.21
N GLU A 18 -2.29 -8.29 -0.73
CA GLU A 18 -1.38 -8.62 -1.84
C GLU A 18 -1.79 -7.99 -3.17
N SER A 19 -3.09 -7.85 -3.43
CA SER A 19 -3.61 -7.19 -4.65
C SER A 19 -3.80 -5.67 -4.49
N GLN A 20 -4.05 -5.17 -3.28
CA GLN A 20 -4.12 -3.73 -3.03
C GLN A 20 -2.79 -2.97 -2.94
N PRO A 21 -1.62 -3.53 -2.55
CA PRO A 21 -0.46 -2.71 -2.24
C PRO A 21 0.06 -1.98 -3.48
N ARG A 22 0.00 -2.66 -4.64
CA ARG A 22 0.34 -2.04 -5.93
C ARG A 22 -0.71 -1.02 -6.35
N ALA A 23 -2.00 -1.38 -6.28
CA ALA A 23 -3.10 -0.50 -6.66
C ALA A 23 -3.17 0.78 -5.80
N ALA A 24 -2.89 0.67 -4.50
CA ALA A 24 -2.87 1.77 -3.53
C ALA A 24 -1.80 2.82 -3.86
N CYS A 25 -0.66 2.39 -4.40
CA CYS A 25 0.43 3.28 -4.77
C CYS A 25 0.40 3.75 -6.23
N THR A 26 -0.37 3.12 -7.13
CA THR A 26 -0.40 3.47 -8.56
C THR A 26 -0.63 4.96 -8.80
N GLY A 27 -1.64 5.56 -8.18
CA GLY A 27 -1.95 6.99 -8.35
C GLY A 27 -0.84 7.92 -7.84
N ASP A 28 -0.20 7.57 -6.72
CA ASP A 28 0.93 8.32 -6.19
C ASP A 28 2.19 8.17 -7.05
N VAL A 29 2.44 6.97 -7.58
CA VAL A 29 3.56 6.72 -8.50
C VAL A 29 3.41 7.57 -9.75
N PHE A 30 2.23 7.61 -10.39
CA PHE A 30 2.03 8.43 -11.59
C PHE A 30 2.19 9.92 -11.32
N ARG A 31 1.67 10.42 -10.18
CA ARG A 31 1.67 11.84 -9.84
C ARG A 31 3.03 12.34 -9.32
N LEU A 32 3.71 11.54 -8.51
CA LEU A 32 4.93 11.94 -7.78
C LEU A 32 6.20 11.36 -8.39
N CYS A 33 6.12 10.16 -8.96
CA CYS A 33 7.28 9.36 -9.38
C CYS A 33 7.23 8.98 -10.87
N GLY A 34 6.39 9.62 -11.69
CA GLY A 34 6.16 9.24 -13.09
C GLY A 34 7.44 9.25 -13.95
N THR A 35 8.43 10.07 -13.58
CA THR A 35 9.76 10.12 -14.21
C THR A 35 10.67 8.96 -13.82
N GLU A 36 10.41 8.30 -12.69
CA GLU A 36 11.21 7.19 -12.12
C GLU A 36 10.68 5.80 -12.54
N ALA A 37 9.59 5.79 -13.33
CA ALA A 37 8.84 4.60 -13.73
C ALA A 37 9.64 3.43 -14.35
N PRO A 38 10.79 3.59 -15.06
CA PRO A 38 11.41 2.42 -15.67
C PRO A 38 12.06 1.46 -14.67
N ARG A 39 12.31 1.86 -13.41
CA ARG A 39 12.92 0.98 -12.40
C ARG A 39 12.12 0.96 -11.11
N VAL A 40 11.71 -0.24 -10.69
CA VAL A 40 10.96 -0.46 -9.44
C VAL A 40 11.70 0.10 -8.23
N ASP A 41 13.02 -0.08 -8.15
CA ASP A 41 13.82 0.41 -7.01
C ASP A 41 13.77 1.94 -6.87
N GLN A 42 13.78 2.65 -8.00
CA GLN A 42 13.68 4.11 -8.00
C GLN A 42 12.29 4.59 -7.63
N ILE A 43 11.24 3.87 -8.06
CA ILE A 43 9.87 4.12 -7.61
C ILE A 43 9.77 3.95 -6.10
N ILE A 44 10.31 2.87 -5.52
CA ILE A 44 10.29 2.64 -4.07
C ILE A 44 11.06 3.75 -3.33
N ALA A 45 12.23 4.16 -3.83
CA ALA A 45 12.99 5.26 -3.26
C ALA A 45 12.23 6.60 -3.32
N CYS A 46 11.59 6.88 -4.46
CA CYS A 46 10.76 8.08 -4.65
C CYS A 46 9.54 8.10 -3.72
N LEU A 47 8.81 6.98 -3.60
CA LEU A 47 7.68 6.85 -2.69
C LEU A 47 8.11 7.07 -1.22
N ARG A 48 9.24 6.46 -0.81
CA ARG A 48 9.81 6.67 0.54
C ARG A 48 10.19 8.13 0.79
N LYS A 49 10.82 8.79 -0.18
CA LYS A 49 11.17 10.22 -0.10
C LYS A 49 9.93 11.11 -0.05
N SER A 50 8.86 10.69 -0.70
CA SER A 50 7.60 11.42 -0.81
C SER A 50 6.59 11.06 0.28
N ARG A 51 7.00 10.37 1.36
CA ARG A 51 6.09 9.86 2.41
C ARG A 51 5.18 10.94 3.01
N SER A 52 5.59 12.20 3.02
CA SER A 52 4.78 13.31 3.53
C SER A 52 3.56 13.57 2.65
N VAL A 53 3.70 13.42 1.33
CA VAL A 53 2.71 13.77 0.30
C VAL A 53 2.05 12.56 -0.38
N LEU A 54 2.38 11.34 0.05
CA LEU A 54 1.68 10.11 -0.35
C LEU A 54 0.22 10.09 0.14
N SER A 55 -0.63 9.37 -0.58
CA SER A 55 -1.97 9.02 -0.09
C SER A 55 -1.90 8.15 1.16
N PRO A 56 -2.91 8.18 2.05
CA PRO A 56 -2.96 7.34 3.24
C PRO A 56 -2.86 5.84 2.92
N ALA A 57 -3.49 5.42 1.82
CA ALA A 57 -3.47 4.04 1.34
C ALA A 57 -2.06 3.61 0.94
N CYS A 58 -1.33 4.43 0.17
CA CYS A 58 0.05 4.10 -0.19
C CYS A 58 0.98 4.17 1.05
N LYS A 59 0.82 5.14 1.96
CA LYS A 59 1.63 5.20 3.20
C LYS A 59 1.52 3.91 4.02
N ALA A 60 0.33 3.35 4.18
CA ALA A 60 0.14 2.09 4.90
C ALA A 60 0.87 0.90 4.25
N VAL A 61 1.17 0.97 2.95
CA VAL A 61 1.93 -0.04 2.20
C VAL A 61 3.43 0.18 2.33
N VAL A 62 3.90 1.43 2.20
CA VAL A 62 5.35 1.74 2.24
C VAL A 62 5.89 1.78 3.68
N ASP A 63 5.04 2.14 4.64
CA ASP A 63 5.35 2.29 6.05
C ASP A 63 4.23 1.70 6.93
N PRO A 64 4.03 0.36 6.92
CA PRO A 64 2.97 -0.31 7.69
C PRO A 64 3.16 -0.23 9.21
N LYS A 65 4.27 0.36 9.69
CA LYS A 65 4.65 0.47 11.10
C LYS A 65 4.98 1.92 11.53
N GLY A 66 4.58 2.92 10.74
CA GLY A 66 4.74 4.33 11.10
C GLY A 66 3.99 4.72 12.35
#